data_AF-A0A0P4RFC5-F1
#
_entry.id   AF-A0A0P4RFC5-F1
#
_cell.length_a   1.000
_cell.length_b   1.000
_cell.length_c   1.000
_cell.angle_alpha   90.00
_cell.angle_beta   90.00
_cell.angle_gamma   90.00
#
_symmetry.space_group_name_H-M   'P 1'
#
loop_
_entity.id
_entity.type
_entity.pdbx_description
1 polymer ?
#
loop_
_entity_poly.entity_id
_entity_poly.type
_entity_poly.pdbx_seq_one_letter_code
_entity_poly.pdbx_strand_id
1 'polypeptide(L)'
;MSRAWYAFAAHPEALADLRSVPEDIRGLALLELQHLVHGNERGAALQRELAGCHKVYVDPETRWRLVIQYRDAPASSQHAREIYLLAVGERQDEAAYRTAAHRLELERQASAVTEPLGRRAQAARARSLHGSSGWGTAPSQAPAAPATQPRPRHTR
;
A
#
# COMPACT_ATOMS: atom_id res chain seq x y z
N MET A 1 -25.20 7.92 12.45
CA MET A 1 -23.75 8.09 12.24
C MET A 1 -23.47 7.88 10.76
N SER A 2 -22.86 8.86 10.09
CA SER A 2 -22.49 8.76 8.67
C SER A 2 -21.49 7.60 8.46
N ARG A 3 -21.46 7.01 7.27
CA ARG A 3 -20.49 5.97 6.93
C ARG A 3 -19.09 6.60 6.86
N ALA A 4 -18.08 5.93 7.40
CA ALA A 4 -16.67 6.34 7.23
C ALA A 4 -16.24 6.23 5.77
N TRP A 5 -15.58 7.27 5.24
CA TRP A 5 -15.11 7.33 3.86
C TRP A 5 -13.69 6.80 3.72
N TYR A 6 -12.88 7.04 4.75
CA TYR A 6 -11.48 6.63 4.82
C TYR A 6 -11.29 5.60 5.93
N ALA A 7 -10.33 4.68 5.76
CA ALA A 7 -9.78 3.97 6.90
C ALA A 7 -8.84 4.90 7.69
N PHE A 8 -8.51 4.51 8.92
CA PHE A 8 -7.53 5.21 9.75
C PHE A 8 -6.31 4.33 10.00
N ALA A 9 -5.14 4.91 9.75
CA ALA A 9 -3.86 4.33 10.10
C ALA A 9 -2.96 5.43 10.72
N ALA A 10 -1.93 5.03 11.44
CA ALA A 10 -1.03 5.97 12.08
C ALA A 10 0.39 5.42 12.11
N HIS A 11 1.37 6.32 12.00
CA HIS A 11 2.73 6.00 12.35
C HIS A 11 2.77 5.58 13.84
N PRO A 12 3.50 4.50 14.21
CA PRO A 12 3.48 3.99 15.59
C PRO A 12 3.82 5.06 16.64
N GLU A 13 4.81 5.88 16.35
CA GLU A 13 5.20 6.98 17.24
C GLU A 13 4.19 8.14 17.24
N ALA A 14 3.37 8.33 16.19
CA ALA A 14 2.34 9.36 16.19
C ALA A 14 1.23 9.06 17.22
N LEU A 15 1.01 7.78 17.55
CA LEU A 15 0.15 7.39 18.67
C LEU A 15 0.80 7.69 20.02
N ALA A 16 2.13 7.73 20.10
CA ALA A 16 2.82 8.21 21.30
C ALA A 16 2.69 9.73 21.43
N ASP A 17 2.86 10.48 20.33
CA ASP A 17 2.62 11.92 20.30
C ASP A 17 1.19 12.25 20.78
N LEU A 18 0.18 11.57 20.23
CA LEU A 18 -1.22 11.79 20.62
C LEU A 18 -1.50 11.47 22.09
N ARG A 19 -0.73 10.57 22.71
CA ARG A 19 -0.85 10.25 24.14
C ARG A 19 -0.12 11.25 25.03
N SER A 20 0.94 11.90 24.52
CA SER A 20 1.74 12.86 25.29
C SER A 20 1.14 14.26 25.32
N VAL A 21 0.23 14.60 24.40
CA VAL A 21 -0.46 15.90 24.42
C VAL A 21 -1.40 16.02 25.64
N PRO A 22 -1.71 17.26 26.08
CA PRO A 22 -2.71 17.52 27.12
C PRO A 22 -4.06 16.85 26.81
N GLU A 23 -4.80 16.46 27.85
CA GLU A 23 -6.01 15.66 27.70
C GLU A 23 -7.13 16.36 26.89
N ASP A 24 -7.32 17.65 27.11
CA ASP A 24 -8.24 18.50 26.36
C ASP A 24 -7.88 18.54 24.87
N ILE A 25 -6.59 18.71 24.56
CA ILE A 25 -6.06 18.70 23.19
C ILE A 25 -6.21 17.32 22.56
N ARG A 26 -5.99 16.23 23.31
CA ARG A 26 -6.18 14.87 22.82
C ARG A 26 -7.64 14.63 22.45
N GLY A 27 -8.59 15.11 23.26
CA GLY A 27 -10.02 15.05 22.97
C GLY A 27 -10.37 15.75 21.67
N LEU A 28 -9.87 16.97 21.48
CA LEU A 28 -10.05 17.74 20.23
C LEU A 28 -9.41 17.03 19.03
N ALA A 29 -8.19 16.51 19.17
CA ALA A 29 -7.50 15.78 18.10
C ALA A 29 -8.28 14.54 17.64
N LEU A 30 -8.88 13.80 18.58
CA LEU A 30 -9.72 12.64 18.26
C LEU A 30 -11.00 13.04 17.53
N LEU A 31 -11.60 14.19 17.88
CA LEU A 31 -12.74 14.75 17.15
C LEU A 31 -12.36 15.11 15.72
N GLU A 32 -11.22 15.77 15.51
CA GLU A 32 -10.75 16.09 14.15
C GLU A 32 -10.42 14.85 13.33
N LEU A 33 -9.80 13.83 13.93
CA LEU A 33 -9.59 12.53 13.28
C LEU A 33 -10.91 11.88 12.86
N GLN A 34 -11.95 12.00 13.68
CA GLN A 34 -13.28 11.53 13.32
C GLN A 34 -13.84 12.31 12.12
N HIS A 35 -13.74 13.65 12.09
CA HIS A 35 -14.19 14.46 10.95
C HIS A 35 -13.49 14.08 9.66
N LEU A 36 -12.16 13.89 9.72
CA LEU A 36 -11.36 13.48 8.58
C LEU A 36 -11.80 12.11 8.06
N VAL A 37 -11.96 11.10 8.92
CA VAL A 37 -12.37 9.74 8.55
C VAL A 37 -13.74 9.71 7.84
N HIS A 38 -14.65 10.61 8.23
CA HIS A 38 -15.96 10.76 7.58
C HIS A 38 -15.93 11.65 6.33
N GLY A 39 -14.78 12.26 6.00
CA GLY A 39 -14.63 13.14 4.85
C GLY A 39 -15.26 14.52 5.02
N ASN A 40 -15.57 14.91 6.26
CA ASN A 40 -16.16 16.21 6.57
C ASN A 40 -15.15 17.35 6.38
N GLU A 41 -13.86 17.03 6.48
CA GLU A 41 -12.77 17.99 6.34
C GLU A 41 -11.59 17.37 5.59
N ARG A 42 -10.71 18.21 5.03
CA ARG A 42 -9.53 17.73 4.28
C ARG A 42 -8.17 18.24 4.78
N GLY A 43 -8.14 19.16 5.74
CA GLY A 43 -6.92 19.85 6.15
C GLY A 43 -6.33 20.72 5.04
N ALA A 44 -5.32 21.53 5.37
CA ALA A 44 -4.63 22.37 4.41
C ALA A 44 -3.38 21.66 3.86
N ALA A 45 -3.23 21.61 2.53
CA ALA A 45 -2.09 20.97 1.89
C ALA A 45 -0.75 21.62 2.29
N LEU A 46 0.25 20.78 2.53
CA LEU A 46 1.62 21.18 2.80
C LEU A 46 2.47 21.11 1.51
N GLN A 47 3.61 21.79 1.52
CA GLN A 47 4.52 21.94 0.37
C GLN A 47 5.92 21.44 0.71
N ARG A 48 6.81 21.44 -0.29
CA ARG A 48 8.23 21.07 -0.16
C ARG A 48 8.41 19.65 0.39
N GLU A 49 9.15 19.49 1.49
CA GLU A 49 9.49 18.20 2.10
C GLU A 49 8.26 17.42 2.58
N LEU A 50 7.15 18.12 2.83
CA LEU A 50 5.86 17.57 3.24
C LEU A 50 4.82 17.62 2.11
N ALA A 51 5.24 17.73 0.85
CA ALA A 51 4.33 17.65 -0.28
C ALA A 51 3.52 16.33 -0.25
N GLY A 52 2.21 16.44 -0.44
CA GLY A 52 1.27 15.31 -0.30
C GLY A 52 0.76 15.08 1.14
N CYS A 53 1.33 15.78 2.13
CA CYS A 53 0.79 15.83 3.48
C CYS A 53 -0.17 17.02 3.65
N HIS A 54 -1.00 16.96 4.70
CA HIS A 54 -1.95 18.00 5.06
C HIS A 54 -1.79 18.33 6.55
N LYS A 55 -1.95 19.61 6.89
CA LYS A 55 -2.04 20.07 8.28
C LYS A 55 -3.49 20.25 8.69
N VAL A 56 -3.77 19.90 9.93
CA VAL A 56 -5.08 20.14 10.57
C VAL A 56 -4.83 20.87 11.89
N TYR A 57 -5.57 21.94 12.13
CA TYR A 57 -5.53 22.66 13.41
C TYR A 57 -6.40 21.91 14.41
N VAL A 58 -5.89 21.67 15.62
CA VAL A 58 -6.60 20.88 16.64
C VAL A 58 -7.40 21.78 17.56
N ASP A 59 -6.86 22.95 17.90
CA ASP A 59 -7.39 23.86 18.88
C ASP A 59 -7.72 25.23 18.28
N PRO A 60 -8.66 25.99 18.88
CA PRO A 60 -9.01 27.33 18.41
C PRO A 60 -7.84 28.32 18.43
N GLU A 61 -6.89 28.16 19.37
CA GLU A 61 -5.69 29.00 19.46
C GLU A 61 -4.66 28.67 18.37
N THR A 62 -4.89 27.61 17.58
CA THR A 62 -4.00 27.11 16.54
C THR A 62 -2.60 26.74 17.06
N ARG A 63 -2.51 26.34 18.33
CA ARG A 63 -1.27 25.92 18.99
C ARG A 63 -0.90 24.49 18.69
N TRP A 64 -1.85 23.64 18.34
CA TRP A 64 -1.65 22.21 18.10
C TRP A 64 -2.03 21.82 16.68
N ARG A 65 -1.23 20.92 16.10
CA ARG A 65 -1.40 20.47 14.72
C ARG A 65 -1.30 18.96 14.60
N LEU A 66 -2.12 18.42 13.72
CA LEU A 66 -1.92 17.10 13.13
C LEU A 66 -1.25 17.26 11.77
N VAL A 67 -0.34 16.36 11.44
CA VAL A 67 0.14 16.16 10.08
C VAL A 67 -0.34 14.80 9.60
N ILE A 68 -1.09 14.81 8.50
CA ILE A 68 -1.70 13.61 7.93
C ILE A 68 -1.31 13.43 6.47
N GLN A 69 -1.47 12.22 5.95
CA GLN A 69 -1.39 11.92 4.53
C GLN A 69 -2.62 11.12 4.10
N TYR A 70 -3.16 11.43 2.92
CA TYR A 70 -4.14 10.56 2.26
C TYR A 70 -3.40 9.57 1.37
N ARG A 71 -3.56 8.28 1.64
CA ARG A 71 -2.93 7.21 0.86
C ARG A 71 -3.97 6.16 0.44
N ASP A 72 -3.59 5.31 -0.49
CA ASP A 72 -4.41 4.15 -0.81
C ASP A 72 -4.34 3.16 0.34
N ALA A 73 -5.50 2.62 0.71
CA ALA A 73 -5.57 1.67 1.81
C ALA A 73 -4.97 0.33 1.37
N PRO A 74 -4.45 -0.49 2.31
CA PRO A 74 -3.99 -1.83 1.98
C PRO A 74 -5.13 -2.66 1.40
N ALA A 75 -4.80 -3.65 0.56
CA ALA A 75 -5.79 -4.49 -0.14
C ALA A 75 -6.73 -5.27 0.80
N SER A 76 -6.36 -5.42 2.08
CA SER A 76 -7.20 -6.03 3.12
C SER A 76 -8.23 -5.07 3.74
N SER A 77 -8.15 -3.77 3.43
CA SER A 77 -9.05 -2.75 3.96
C SER A 77 -10.41 -2.78 3.29
N GLN A 78 -11.46 -2.42 4.04
CA GLN A 78 -12.80 -2.21 3.51
C GLN A 78 -12.98 -0.84 2.83
N HIS A 79 -11.98 0.05 2.98
CA HIS A 79 -11.97 1.39 2.40
C HIS A 79 -10.96 1.44 1.24
N ALA A 80 -11.22 2.25 0.22
CA ALA A 80 -10.29 2.43 -0.89
C ALA A 80 -9.07 3.29 -0.50
N ARG A 81 -9.27 4.22 0.43
CA ARG A 81 -8.24 5.17 0.88
C ARG A 81 -8.21 5.22 2.39
N GLU A 82 -7.08 5.65 2.94
CA GLU A 82 -6.90 5.85 4.37
C GLU A 82 -6.26 7.20 4.67
N ILE A 83 -6.58 7.71 5.84
CA ILE A 83 -5.86 8.80 6.46
C ILE A 83 -4.76 8.18 7.32
N TYR A 84 -3.53 8.57 7.05
CA TYR A 84 -2.36 8.17 7.82
C TYR A 84 -1.86 9.33 8.66
N LEU A 85 -1.93 9.19 9.99
CA LEU A 85 -1.40 10.17 10.93
C LEU A 85 0.13 10.05 11.03
N LEU A 86 0.85 11.11 10.66
CA LEU A 86 2.31 11.15 10.70
C LEU A 86 2.87 11.71 12.00
N ALA A 87 2.26 12.78 12.53
CA ALA A 87 2.71 13.43 13.76
C ALA A 87 1.61 14.28 14.39
N VAL A 88 1.72 14.46 15.71
CA VAL A 88 0.95 15.43 16.49
C VAL A 88 1.94 16.31 17.25
N GLY A 89 1.70 17.61 17.30
CA GLY A 89 2.58 18.47 18.09
C GLY A 89 2.19 19.93 18.10
N GLU A 90 2.92 20.68 18.92
CA GLU A 90 2.75 22.12 19.02
C GLU A 90 3.22 22.86 17.76
N ARG A 91 2.69 24.07 17.61
CA ARG A 91 3.13 25.09 16.66
C ARG A 91 4.55 25.51 16.95
N GLN A 92 4.87 25.65 18.24
CA GLN A 92 6.16 26.14 18.68
C GLN A 92 7.23 25.21 18.15
N ASP A 93 8.29 25.82 17.61
CA ASP A 93 9.39 25.14 16.94
C ASP A 93 8.98 24.20 15.80
N GLU A 94 7.79 24.38 15.22
CA GLU A 94 7.29 23.55 14.12
C GLU A 94 7.38 22.04 14.43
N ALA A 95 7.19 21.66 15.70
CA ALA A 95 7.46 20.30 16.19
C ALA A 95 6.72 19.23 15.39
N ALA A 96 5.44 19.47 15.08
CA ALA A 96 4.64 18.55 14.25
C ALA A 96 5.23 18.37 12.85
N TYR A 97 5.69 19.45 12.21
CA TYR A 97 6.22 19.38 10.84
C TYR A 97 7.60 18.73 10.78
N ARG A 98 8.52 19.10 11.68
CA ARG A 98 9.86 18.49 11.74
C ARG A 98 9.78 16.99 12.00
N THR A 99 8.93 16.59 12.96
CA THR A 99 8.69 15.18 13.28
C THR A 99 8.10 14.42 12.10
N ALA A 100 7.10 15.00 11.42
CA ALA A 100 6.52 14.40 10.22
C ALA A 100 7.53 14.29 9.08
N ALA A 101 8.34 15.32 8.82
CA ALA A 101 9.35 15.32 7.77
C ALA A 101 10.41 14.24 8.02
N HIS A 102 10.89 14.14 9.26
CA HIS A 102 11.83 13.11 9.68
C HIS A 102 11.26 11.70 9.48
N ARG A 103 10.04 11.43 9.96
CA ARG A 103 9.38 10.12 9.79
C ARG A 103 9.15 9.77 8.32
N LEU A 104 8.72 10.74 7.51
CA LEU A 104 8.50 10.53 6.08
C LEU A 104 9.81 10.28 5.32
N GLU A 105 10.91 10.89 5.75
CA GLU A 105 12.24 10.60 5.19
C GLU A 105 12.69 9.17 5.53
N LEU A 106 12.50 8.72 6.77
CA LEU A 106 12.79 7.34 7.16
C LEU A 106 11.95 6.32 6.40
N GLU A 107 10.64 6.56 6.22
CA GLU A 107 9.76 5.69 5.42
C GLU A 107 10.23 5.62 3.95
N ARG A 108 10.67 6.74 3.37
CA ARG A 108 11.23 6.79 2.01
C ARG A 108 12.53 5.99 1.89
N GLN A 109 13.44 6.13 2.86
CA GLN A 109 14.70 5.38 2.90
C GLN A 109 14.46 3.87 3.05
N ALA A 110 13.55 3.46 3.95
CA ALA A 110 13.19 2.06 4.14
C ALA A 110 12.60 1.42 2.88
N SER A 111 11.77 2.18 2.16
CA SER A 111 11.18 1.74 0.89
C SER A 111 12.26 1.60 -0.20
N ALA A 112 13.19 2.56 -0.29
CA ALA A 112 14.29 2.52 -1.26
C ALA A 112 15.25 1.34 -1.04
N VAL A 113 15.43 0.87 0.19
CA VAL A 113 16.24 -0.31 0.52
C VAL A 113 15.52 -1.62 0.16
N THR A 114 14.19 -1.65 0.28
CA THR A 114 13.37 -2.85 -0.01
C THR A 114 13.14 -3.06 -1.51
N GLU A 115 12.99 -1.97 -2.26
CA GLU A 115 12.80 -1.94 -3.71
C GLU A 115 13.81 -2.78 -4.54
N PRO A 116 15.13 -2.71 -4.33
CA PRO A 116 16.08 -3.56 -5.05
C PRO A 116 15.92 -5.05 -4.71
N LEU A 117 15.47 -5.39 -3.51
CA LEU A 117 15.17 -6.78 -3.13
C LEU A 117 13.90 -7.28 -3.84
N GLY A 118 12.86 -6.45 -3.90
CA GLY A 118 11.62 -6.72 -4.63
C GLY A 118 11.86 -6.93 -6.13
N ARG A 119 12.63 -6.05 -6.77
CA ARG A 119 13.03 -6.18 -8.19
C ARG A 119 13.88 -7.42 -8.45
N ARG A 120 14.80 -7.78 -7.55
CA ARG A 120 15.57 -9.03 -7.65
C ARG A 120 14.69 -10.27 -7.50
N ALA A 121 13.74 -10.27 -6.56
CA ALA A 121 12.78 -11.36 -6.39
C ALA A 121 11.84 -11.50 -7.60
N GLN A 122 11.38 -10.39 -8.18
CA GLN A 122 10.56 -10.38 -9.40
C GLN A 122 11.38 -10.87 -10.61
N ALA A 123 12.62 -10.44 -10.76
CA ALA A 123 13.52 -10.92 -11.81
C ALA A 123 13.84 -12.43 -11.66
N ALA A 124 14.04 -12.92 -10.42
CA ALA A 124 14.24 -14.34 -10.15
C ALA A 124 12.99 -15.18 -10.52
N ARG A 125 11.79 -14.69 -10.18
CA ARG A 125 10.52 -15.35 -10.56
C ARG A 125 10.30 -15.35 -12.08
N ALA A 126 10.59 -14.25 -12.77
CA ALA A 126 10.50 -14.17 -14.23
C ALA A 126 11.47 -15.15 -14.93
N ARG A 127 12.67 -15.36 -14.37
CA ARG A 127 13.63 -16.35 -14.87
C ARG A 127 13.23 -17.80 -14.57
N SER A 128 12.48 -18.04 -13.50
CA SER A 128 11.99 -19.38 -13.10
C SER A 128 10.88 -19.96 -13.99
N LEU A 129 10.33 -19.19 -14.94
CA LEU A 129 9.30 -19.69 -15.87
C LEU A 129 9.86 -20.55 -17.02
N HIS A 130 11.18 -20.76 -17.10
CA HIS A 130 11.82 -21.56 -18.17
C HIS A 130 12.29 -22.96 -17.72
N GLY A 131 11.87 -23.43 -16.55
CA GLY A 131 12.34 -24.69 -15.96
C GLY A 131 11.26 -25.75 -15.73
N SER A 132 10.25 -25.89 -16.61
CA SER A 132 9.30 -27.01 -16.56
C SER A 132 8.47 -27.11 -17.85
N SER A 133 9.07 -27.62 -18.92
CA SER A 133 8.34 -28.32 -19.99
C SER A 133 9.24 -29.39 -20.62
N GLY A 134 9.88 -30.18 -19.76
CA GLY A 134 10.51 -31.45 -20.10
C GLY A 134 9.58 -32.62 -19.79
N TRP A 135 8.38 -32.64 -20.35
CA TRP A 135 7.60 -33.87 -20.50
C TRP A 135 7.50 -34.17 -21.99
N GLY A 136 8.49 -34.93 -22.46
CA GLY A 136 8.32 -35.69 -23.69
C GLY A 136 7.34 -36.82 -23.42
N THR A 137 6.28 -36.92 -24.22
CA THR A 137 5.83 -38.19 -24.81
C THR A 137 5.11 -37.86 -26.12
N ALA A 138 5.41 -38.66 -27.14
CA ALA A 138 5.30 -38.41 -28.57
C ALA A 138 3.91 -38.04 -29.13
N PRO A 139 3.87 -37.33 -30.29
CA PRO A 139 2.69 -37.29 -31.13
C PRO A 139 2.46 -38.64 -31.83
N SER A 140 1.22 -39.12 -31.76
CA SER A 140 0.72 -40.29 -32.47
C SER A 140 0.87 -40.09 -33.98
N GLN A 141 1.83 -40.77 -34.61
CA GLN A 141 1.85 -40.99 -36.05
C GLN A 141 1.30 -42.39 -36.33
N ALA A 142 0.08 -42.45 -36.85
CA ALA A 142 -0.47 -43.63 -37.48
C ALA A 142 -0.07 -43.62 -38.96
N PRO A 143 0.79 -44.53 -39.44
CA PRO A 143 0.92 -44.78 -40.86
C PRO A 143 -0.20 -45.73 -41.31
N ALA A 144 -1.14 -45.21 -42.11
CA ALA A 144 -2.09 -46.02 -42.86
C ALA A 144 -1.34 -46.82 -43.93
N ALA A 145 -1.28 -48.13 -43.79
CA ALA A 145 -0.75 -49.03 -44.79
C ALA A 145 -1.79 -49.27 -45.90
N PRO A 146 -1.42 -49.20 -47.19
CA PRO A 146 -2.29 -49.61 -48.28
C PRO A 146 -2.37 -51.14 -48.35
N ALA A 147 -3.59 -51.68 -48.30
CA ALA A 147 -3.86 -53.08 -48.57
C ALA A 147 -3.67 -53.37 -50.06
N THR A 148 -2.71 -54.24 -50.40
CA THR A 148 -2.59 -54.82 -51.75
C THR A 148 -2.44 -56.32 -51.59
N GLN A 149 -3.47 -57.08 -51.99
CA GLN A 149 -3.34 -58.50 -52.35
C GLN A 149 -4.58 -58.98 -53.12
N PRO A 150 -4.48 -59.19 -54.44
CA PRO A 150 -5.34 -60.12 -55.15
C PRO A 150 -4.73 -61.54 -55.14
N ARG A 151 -5.60 -62.49 -54.80
CA ARG A 151 -5.38 -63.93 -54.66
C ARG A 151 -5.31 -64.61 -56.05
N PRO A 152 -4.50 -65.66 -56.22
CA PRO A 152 -4.99 -66.82 -56.96
C PRO A 152 -4.75 -68.12 -56.18
N ARG A 153 -5.84 -68.89 -55.97
CA ARG A 153 -5.81 -70.27 -55.50
C ARG A 153 -5.73 -71.19 -56.71
N HIS A 154 -4.64 -71.95 -56.78
CA HIS A 154 -4.55 -73.10 -57.67
C HIS A 154 -5.38 -74.27 -57.15
N THR A 155 -5.79 -75.05 -58.15
CA THR A 155 -6.67 -76.21 -58.25
C THR A 155 -6.21 -77.44 -57.49
N ARG A 156 -7.18 -78.31 -57.19
CA ARG A 156 -7.05 -79.75 -57.37
C ARG A 156 -8.24 -80.25 -58.17
#